data_AF-A0A1G0XSL7-F1
#
_entry.id   AF-A0A1G0XSL7-F1
#
_cell.length_a   1.000
_cell.length_b   1.000
_cell.length_c   1.000
_cell.angle_alpha   90.00
_cell.angle_beta   90.00
_cell.angle_gamma   90.00
#
_symmetry.space_group_name_H-M   'P 1'
#
loop_
_entity.id
_entity.type
_entity.pdbx_description
1 polymer ?
#
loop_
_entity_poly.entity_id
_entity_poly.type
_entity_poly.pdbx_seq_one_letter_code
_entity_poly.pdbx_strand_id
1 'polypeptide(L)'
;MNMPLWVKIYVTIYLLFVISNMGYLLYVRSKLWIITYDFFSGLFMAFLMTAYWNAKITPAIGLAHVPLYVAVIAMEFYLTIWGNLDDMGVKLPEIGEEDADIAKTVSILFSAPAYLCGGLLCFDVVMKAVK
;
A
#
# COMPACT_ATOMS: atom_id res chain seq x y z
N MET A 1 22.04 -10.62 -4.07
CA MET A 1 22.20 -10.14 -2.68
C MET A 1 20.94 -10.51 -1.92
N ASN A 2 21.05 -11.10 -0.72
CA ASN A 2 19.87 -11.43 0.08
C ASN A 2 19.30 -10.15 0.72
N MET A 3 17.98 -10.03 0.76
CA MET A 3 17.28 -8.89 1.37
C MET A 3 17.70 -8.70 2.84
N PRO A 4 18.01 -7.47 3.29
CA PRO A 4 18.40 -7.20 4.68
C PRO A 4 17.34 -7.68 5.69
N LEU A 5 17.76 -8.09 6.88
CA LEU A 5 16.85 -8.61 7.91
C LEU A 5 15.80 -7.57 8.33
N TRP A 6 16.19 -6.31 8.49
CA TRP A 6 15.28 -5.23 8.86
C TRP A 6 14.18 -5.01 7.80
N VAL A 7 14.49 -5.18 6.51
CA VAL A 7 13.50 -5.11 5.43
C VAL A 7 12.52 -6.29 5.55
N LYS A 8 13.01 -7.50 5.82
CA LYS A 8 12.14 -8.67 6.04
C LYS A 8 11.17 -8.43 7.18
N ILE A 9 11.68 -7.92 8.31
CA ILE A 9 10.84 -7.58 9.47
C ILE A 9 9.80 -6.54 9.06
N TYR A 10 10.21 -5.48 8.36
CA TYR A 10 9.31 -4.43 7.92
C TYR A 10 8.21 -4.94 6.97
N VAL A 11 8.57 -5.72 5.94
CA VAL A 11 7.61 -6.34 5.01
C VAL A 11 6.63 -7.22 5.77
N THR A 12 7.09 -8.01 6.75
CA THR A 12 6.22 -8.84 7.59
C THR A 12 5.24 -7.99 8.41
N ILE A 13 5.72 -6.92 9.05
CA ILE A 13 4.86 -6.01 9.83
C ILE A 13 3.83 -5.33 8.90
N TYR A 14 4.26 -4.89 7.72
CA TYR A 14 3.38 -4.31 6.72
C TYR A 14 2.30 -5.30 6.26
N LEU A 15 2.64 -6.57 6.03
CA LEU A 15 1.66 -7.60 5.70
C LEU A 15 0.67 -7.86 6.84
N LEU A 16 1.12 -7.83 8.09
CA LEU A 16 0.23 -7.91 9.26
C LEU A 16 -0.72 -6.70 9.30
N PHE A 17 -0.23 -5.51 8.94
CA PHE A 17 -1.06 -4.31 8.83
C PHE A 17 -2.13 -4.44 7.73
N VAL A 18 -1.77 -4.96 6.55
CA VAL A 18 -2.72 -5.24 5.45
C VAL A 18 -3.81 -6.24 5.90
N ILE A 19 -3.42 -7.32 6.60
CA ILE A 19 -4.37 -8.31 7.12
C ILE A 19 -5.27 -7.68 8.20
N SER A 20 -4.71 -6.84 9.07
CA SER A 20 -5.46 -6.13 10.10
C SER A 20 -6.49 -5.18 9.50
N ASN A 21 -6.11 -4.41 8.47
CA ASN A 21 -7.02 -3.50 7.76
C ASN A 21 -8.14 -4.28 7.06
N MET A 22 -7.83 -5.39 6.40
CA MET A 22 -8.85 -6.26 5.82
C MET A 22 -9.84 -6.78 6.88
N GLY A 23 -9.34 -7.24 8.03
CA GLY A 23 -10.16 -7.67 9.15
C GLY A 23 -11.06 -6.57 9.70
N TYR A 24 -10.52 -5.35 9.81
CA TYR A 24 -11.27 -4.18 10.22
C TYR A 24 -12.38 -3.81 9.23
N LEU A 25 -12.07 -3.77 7.92
CA LEU A 25 -13.05 -3.44 6.88
C LEU A 25 -14.17 -4.49 6.80
N LEU A 26 -13.86 -5.76 7.03
CA LEU A 26 -14.85 -6.83 7.16
C LEU A 26 -15.73 -6.64 8.41
N TYR A 27 -15.14 -6.26 9.54
CA TYR A 27 -15.86 -6.01 10.79
C TYR A 27 -16.87 -4.86 10.66
N VAL A 28 -16.47 -3.74 10.06
CA VAL A 28 -17.38 -2.59 9.81
C VAL A 28 -18.33 -2.80 8.62
N ARG A 29 -18.31 -3.99 8.00
CA ARG A 29 -19.15 -4.36 6.85
C ARG A 29 -19.01 -3.40 5.67
N SER A 30 -17.78 -2.99 5.39
CA SER A 30 -17.46 -2.16 4.22
C SER A 30 -17.83 -2.88 2.90
N LYS A 31 -17.94 -2.13 1.81
CA LYS A 31 -18.24 -2.69 0.48
C LYS A 31 -17.13 -3.66 0.05
N LEU A 32 -17.51 -4.82 -0.49
CA LEU A 32 -16.58 -5.89 -0.88
C LEU A 32 -15.47 -5.41 -1.81
N TRP A 33 -15.75 -4.48 -2.72
CA TRP A 33 -14.75 -3.95 -3.65
C TRP A 33 -13.67 -3.13 -2.94
N ILE A 34 -14.00 -2.42 -1.84
CA ILE A 34 -13.03 -1.65 -1.03
C ILE A 34 -12.10 -2.61 -0.30
N ILE A 35 -12.68 -3.66 0.31
CA ILE A 35 -11.92 -4.72 0.99
C ILE A 35 -10.95 -5.38 0.00
N THR A 36 -11.46 -5.72 -1.18
CA THR A 36 -10.67 -6.35 -2.24
C THR A 36 -9.55 -5.42 -2.70
N TYR A 37 -9.88 -4.16 -2.98
CA TYR A 37 -8.91 -3.15 -3.37
C TYR A 37 -7.80 -2.99 -2.34
N ASP A 38 -8.14 -2.72 -1.07
CA ASP A 38 -7.19 -2.47 0.02
C ASP A 38 -6.24 -3.66 0.25
N PHE A 39 -6.79 -4.88 0.22
CA PHE A 39 -5.99 -6.09 0.35
C PHE A 39 -5.02 -6.30 -0.81
N PHE A 40 -5.50 -6.21 -2.06
CA PHE A 40 -4.66 -6.45 -3.24
C PHE A 40 -3.67 -5.31 -3.50
N SER A 41 -4.05 -4.05 -3.23
CA SER A 41 -3.13 -2.92 -3.29
C SER A 41 -2.03 -3.09 -2.25
N GLY A 42 -2.38 -3.43 -1.00
CA GLY A 42 -1.42 -3.73 0.06
C GLY A 42 -0.45 -4.87 -0.32
N LEU A 43 -0.95 -5.98 -0.86
CA LEU A 43 -0.09 -7.07 -1.34
C LEU A 43 0.83 -6.64 -2.48
N PHE A 44 0.31 -5.86 -3.43
CA PHE A 44 1.09 -5.34 -4.54
C PHE A 44 2.21 -4.39 -4.06
N MET A 45 1.91 -3.52 -3.10
CA MET A 45 2.89 -2.62 -2.49
C MET A 45 3.96 -3.39 -1.70
N ALA A 46 3.59 -4.45 -0.99
CA ALA A 46 4.53 -5.35 -0.33
C ALA A 46 5.45 -6.06 -1.34
N PHE A 47 4.89 -6.46 -2.49
CA PHE A 47 5.64 -7.06 -3.59
C PHE A 47 6.65 -6.06 -4.18
N LEU A 48 6.24 -4.83 -4.48
CA LEU A 48 7.15 -3.79 -5.00
C LEU A 48 8.28 -3.46 -4.01
N MET A 49 7.96 -3.36 -2.72
CA MET A 49 8.98 -3.18 -1.68
C MET A 49 9.96 -4.36 -1.62
N THR A 50 9.46 -5.59 -1.69
CA THR A 50 10.30 -6.78 -1.73
C THR A 50 11.18 -6.80 -2.99
N ALA A 51 10.63 -6.42 -4.14
CA ALA A 51 11.34 -6.34 -5.41
C ALA A 51 12.44 -5.28 -5.40
N TYR A 52 12.21 -4.15 -4.71
CA TYR A 52 13.21 -3.09 -4.56
C TYR A 52 14.45 -3.56 -3.79
N TRP A 53 14.26 -4.32 -2.71
CA TRP A 53 15.36 -4.80 -1.88
C TRP A 53 15.94 -6.16 -2.29
N ASN A 54 15.36 -6.82 -3.28
CA ASN A 54 15.79 -8.15 -3.73
C ASN A 54 16.17 -8.15 -5.21
N ALA A 55 17.48 -8.12 -5.47
CA ALA A 55 18.06 -8.15 -6.81
C ALA A 55 17.64 -9.35 -7.69
N LYS A 56 17.12 -10.44 -7.10
CA LYS A 56 16.59 -11.57 -7.88
C LYS A 56 15.17 -11.32 -8.39
N ILE A 57 14.39 -10.50 -7.69
CA ILE A 57 12.99 -10.20 -8.02
C ILE A 57 12.89 -8.91 -8.82
N THR A 58 13.77 -7.93 -8.59
CA THR A 58 13.81 -6.66 -9.34
C THR A 58 13.68 -6.83 -10.86
N PRO A 59 14.36 -7.79 -11.53
CA PRO A 59 14.25 -7.97 -12.98
C PRO A 59 12.86 -8.39 -13.47
N ALA A 60 12.01 -8.95 -12.59
CA ALA A 60 10.63 -9.30 -12.92
C ALA A 60 9.72 -8.07 -13.05
N ILE A 61 10.16 -6.90 -12.54
CA ILE A 61 9.38 -5.68 -12.62
C ILE A 61 9.64 -5.00 -13.97
N GLY A 62 8.64 -5.09 -14.84
CA GLY A 62 8.61 -4.42 -16.14
C GLY A 62 7.56 -3.32 -16.24
N LEU A 63 7.45 -2.73 -17.43
CA LEU A 63 6.56 -1.60 -17.74
C LEU A 63 5.10 -1.82 -17.33
N ALA A 64 4.61 -3.07 -17.33
CA ALA A 64 3.24 -3.40 -16.92
C ALA A 64 2.93 -3.04 -15.45
N HIS A 65 3.93 -2.95 -14.58
CA HIS A 65 3.75 -2.63 -13.16
C HIS A 65 3.59 -1.13 -12.92
N VAL A 66 4.09 -0.29 -13.84
CA VAL A 66 3.99 1.17 -13.74
C VAL A 66 2.54 1.66 -13.74
N PRO A 67 1.68 1.29 -14.72
CA PRO A 67 0.28 1.71 -14.69
C PRO A 67 -0.49 1.14 -13.49
N LEU A 68 -0.11 -0.04 -12.99
CA LEU A 68 -0.70 -0.60 -11.77
C LEU A 68 -0.35 0.23 -10.54
N TYR A 69 0.92 0.63 -10.39
CA TYR A 69 1.35 1.53 -9.31
C TYR A 69 0.65 2.89 -9.39
N VAL A 70 0.55 3.47 -10.60
CA VAL A 70 -0.18 4.73 -10.81
C VAL A 70 -1.67 4.58 -10.46
N ALA A 71 -2.29 3.45 -10.81
CA ALA A 71 -3.68 3.18 -10.47
C ALA A 71 -3.89 3.09 -8.95
N VAL A 72 -2.97 2.44 -8.21
CA VAL A 72 -3.01 2.41 -6.74
C VAL A 72 -2.94 3.83 -6.19
N ILE A 73 -1.96 4.64 -6.59
CA ILE A 73 -1.84 6.03 -6.14
C ILE A 73 -3.11 6.83 -6.46
N ALA A 74 -3.64 6.73 -7.67
CA ALA A 74 -4.84 7.44 -8.07
C ALA A 74 -6.06 7.03 -7.23
N MET A 75 -6.20 5.74 -6.91
CA MET A 75 -7.26 5.23 -6.05
C MET A 75 -7.09 5.67 -4.60
N GLU A 76 -5.88 5.71 -4.06
CA GLU A 76 -5.61 6.28 -2.74
C GLU A 76 -6.06 7.75 -2.67
N PHE A 77 -5.68 8.56 -3.66
CA PHE A 77 -6.11 9.95 -3.76
C PHE A 77 -7.63 10.08 -3.84
N TYR A 78 -8.26 9.24 -4.66
CA TYR A 78 -9.72 9.22 -4.76
C TYR A 78 -10.35 8.85 -3.42
N LEU A 79 -9.92 7.80 -2.74
CA LEU A 79 -10.52 7.34 -1.50
C LEU A 79 -10.27 8.28 -0.30
N THR A 80 -9.16 9.02 -0.30
CA THR A 80 -8.75 9.84 0.84
C THR A 80 -9.09 11.33 0.72
N ILE A 81 -9.05 11.90 -0.49
CA ILE A 81 -9.27 13.35 -0.70
C ILE A 81 -10.63 13.64 -1.33
N TRP A 82 -11.04 12.85 -2.32
CA TRP A 82 -12.23 13.13 -3.13
C TRP A 82 -13.45 12.30 -2.74
N GLY A 83 -13.21 11.14 -2.15
CA GLY A 83 -14.21 10.17 -1.78
C GLY A 83 -14.80 10.54 -0.43
N ASN A 84 -16.13 10.60 -0.38
CA ASN A 84 -16.84 10.62 0.88
C ASN A 84 -16.97 9.19 1.43
N LEU A 85 -16.27 8.89 2.52
CA LEU A 85 -16.26 7.56 3.15
C LEU A 85 -17.66 7.09 3.54
N ASP A 86 -18.54 8.03 3.92
CA ASP A 86 -19.93 7.75 4.24
C ASP A 86 -20.73 7.26 3.02
N ASP A 87 -20.57 7.92 1.86
CA ASP A 87 -21.20 7.52 0.59
C ASP A 87 -20.64 6.18 0.09
N MET A 88 -19.40 5.88 0.46
CA MET A 88 -18.74 4.61 0.20
C MET A 88 -19.16 3.49 1.16
N GLY A 89 -19.99 3.79 2.17
CA GLY A 89 -20.49 2.82 3.14
C GLY A 89 -19.43 2.37 4.15
N VAL A 90 -18.34 3.14 4.29
CA VAL A 90 -17.30 2.91 5.28
C VAL A 90 -17.70 3.65 6.54
N LYS A 91 -18.15 2.92 7.56
CA LYS A 91 -18.41 3.51 8.88
C LYS A 91 -17.10 3.61 9.65
N LEU A 92 -16.58 4.83 9.78
CA LEU A 92 -15.46 5.08 10.67
C LEU A 92 -15.91 4.92 12.12
N PRO A 93 -15.03 4.43 13.01
CA PRO A 93 -15.36 4.35 14.42
C PRO A 93 -15.32 5.77 15.00
N GLU A 94 -16.26 6.08 15.90
CA GLU A 94 -16.15 7.30 16.70
C GLU A 94 -15.00 7.12 17.69
N ILE A 95 -13.85 7.71 17.37
CA ILE A 95 -12.63 7.71 18.19
C ILE A 95 -12.31 9.14 18.62
N GLY A 96 -11.61 9.28 19.75
CA GLY A 96 -11.12 10.59 20.18
C GLY A 96 -10.11 11.17 19.18
N GLU A 97 -9.97 12.50 19.16
CA GLU A 97 -9.01 13.19 18.27
C GLU A 97 -7.57 12.67 18.45
N GLU A 98 -7.16 12.41 19.69
CA GLU A 98 -5.83 11.87 20.00
C GLU A 98 -5.59 10.50 19.37
N ASP A 99 -6.56 9.58 19.50
CA ASP A 99 -6.47 8.25 18.90
C ASP A 99 -6.46 8.31 17.37
N ALA A 100 -7.20 9.27 16.79
CA ALA A 100 -7.21 9.50 15.34
C ALA A 100 -5.85 9.97 14.82
N ASP A 101 -5.18 10.87 15.53
CA ASP A 101 -3.84 11.35 15.19
C ASP A 101 -2.78 10.25 15.31
N ILE A 102 -2.89 9.40 16.34
CA ILE A 102 -2.02 8.21 16.50
C ILE A 102 -2.24 7.26 15.33
N ALA A 103 -3.50 6.92 15.01
CA ALA A 103 -3.81 6.00 13.91
C ALA A 103 -3.29 6.52 12.56
N LYS A 104 -3.44 7.82 12.29
CA LYS A 104 -2.90 8.47 11.10
C LYS A 104 -1.37 8.39 11.05
N THR A 105 -0.70 8.68 12.16
CA THR A 105 0.77 8.63 12.26
C THR A 105 1.30 7.22 12.02
N VAL A 106 0.67 6.23 12.66
CA VAL A 106 0.99 4.81 12.48
C VAL A 106 0.81 4.41 11.01
N SER A 107 -0.31 4.77 10.39
CA SER A 107 -0.59 4.46 8.99
C SER A 107 0.47 5.04 8.04
N ILE A 108 0.87 6.29 8.24
CA ILE A 108 1.93 6.94 7.44
C ILE A 108 3.27 6.23 7.62
N LEU A 109 3.66 5.93 8.86
CA LEU A 109 4.95 5.31 9.18
C LEU A 109 5.10 3.92 8.52
N PHE A 110 4.03 3.14 8.51
CA PHE A 110 4.03 1.80 7.93
C PHE A 110 3.74 1.75 6.44
N SER A 111 3.12 2.79 5.86
CA SER A 111 2.76 2.77 4.43
C SER A 111 3.73 3.56 3.55
N ALA A 112 4.29 4.67 4.03
CA ALA A 112 5.11 5.56 3.21
C ALA A 112 6.34 4.86 2.58
N PRO A 113 7.11 4.02 3.30
CA PRO A 113 8.21 3.27 2.70
C PRO A 113 7.80 2.37 1.53
N ALA A 114 6.61 1.76 1.58
CA ALA A 114 6.11 0.94 0.47
C ALA A 114 5.86 1.80 -0.78
N TYR A 115 5.24 2.99 -0.61
CA TYR A 115 5.04 3.96 -1.68
C TYR A 115 6.34 4.48 -2.27
N LEU A 116 7.33 4.81 -1.44
CA LEU A 116 8.65 5.27 -1.89
C LEU A 116 9.38 4.18 -2.69
N CYS A 117 9.42 2.94 -2.17
CA CYS A 117 10.04 1.82 -2.88
C CYS A 117 9.38 1.56 -4.23
N GLY A 118 8.03 1.55 -4.27
CA GLY A 118 7.28 1.37 -5.51
C GLY A 118 7.53 2.48 -6.52
N GLY A 119 7.59 3.73 -6.06
CA GLY A 119 7.83 4.90 -6.92
C GLY A 119 9.22 4.90 -7.53
N LEU A 120 10.26 4.70 -6.71
CA LEU A 120 11.65 4.61 -7.18
C LEU A 120 11.82 3.46 -8.20
N LEU A 121 11.21 2.32 -7.91
CA LEU A 121 11.33 1.15 -8.77
C LEU A 121 10.59 1.33 -10.11
N CYS A 122 9.40 1.93 -10.10
CA CYS A 122 8.69 2.26 -11.33
C CYS A 122 9.42 3.35 -12.14
N PHE A 123 10.01 4.33 -11.48
CA PHE A 123 10.82 5.36 -12.13
C PHE A 123 12.03 4.74 -12.85
N ASP A 124 12.75 3.83 -12.19
CA ASP A 124 13.87 3.11 -12.80
C ASP A 124 13.45 2.32 -14.04
N VAL A 125 12.28 1.68 -14.01
CA VAL A 125 11.74 0.95 -15.17
C VAL A 125 11.47 1.90 -16.34
N VAL A 126 10.83 3.04 -16.07
CA VAL A 126 10.56 4.06 -17.11
C VAL A 126 11.87 4.60 -17.69
N MET A 127 12.84 4.94 -16.84
CA MET A 127 14.14 5.47 -17.26
C MET A 127 14.95 4.47 -18.09
N LYS A 128 14.81 3.17 -17.83
CA LYS A 128 15.43 2.11 -18.64
C LYS A 128 14.74 1.89 -19.98
N ALA A 129 13.44 2.16 -20.08
CA ALA A 129 12.68 1.99 -21.32
C ALA A 129 12.87 3.15 -22.31
N VAL A 130 13.28 4.33 -21.83
CA VAL A 130 13.49 5.53 -22.65
C VAL A 130 14.94 5.66 -23.15
N LYS A 131 15.87 4.87 -22.61
CA LYS A 131 17.28 4.78 -23.05
C LYS A 131 17.45 3.70 -24.11
#